data_AF-A0ABD5DGU7-F1
#
_entry.id   AF-A0ABD5DGU7-F1
#
_cell.length_a   1.000
_cell.length_b   1.000
_cell.length_c   1.000
_cell.angle_alpha   90.00
_cell.angle_beta   90.00
_cell.angle_gamma   90.00
#
_symmetry.space_group_name_H-M   'P 1'
#
loop_
_entity.id
_entity.type
_entity.pdbx_description
1 polymer ?
#
loop_
_entity_poly.entity_id
_entity_poly.type
_entity_poly.pdbx_seq_one_letter_code
_entity_poly.pdbx_strand_id
1 'polypeptide(L)'
;TLFMHLTLVPYMAAAGEVKTKPTQHSVKELLSIGIQPDILICRSDRAVPANERAKIALFCNVPEKAVISLKDVDSIYKIPGLLKSQGLDDYICKRFSLT
;
A
#
# COMPACT_ATOMS: atom_id res chain seq x y z
N THR A 1 -10.06 15.93 2.65
CA THR A 1 -10.35 14.52 2.34
C THR A 1 -9.04 13.76 2.16
N LEU A 2 -9.05 12.45 2.39
CA LEU A 2 -7.92 11.54 2.17
C LEU A 2 -8.49 10.22 1.64
N PHE A 3 -7.94 9.71 0.54
CA PHE A 3 -8.32 8.43 -0.03
C PHE A 3 -7.25 7.36 0.27
N MET A 4 -7.68 6.30 0.95
CA MET A 4 -6.87 5.12 1.19
C MET A 4 -7.41 3.98 0.34
N HIS A 5 -6.55 3.39 -0.49
CA HIS A 5 -6.91 2.29 -1.37
C HIS A 5 -6.19 1.01 -0.96
N LEU A 6 -6.94 -0.06 -0.74
CA LEU A 6 -6.38 -1.36 -0.38
C LEU A 6 -6.34 -2.25 -1.63
N THR A 7 -5.16 -2.82 -1.92
CA THR A 7 -4.93 -3.65 -3.09
C THR A 7 -4.22 -4.95 -2.72
N LEU A 8 -4.32 -5.95 -3.62
CA LEU A 8 -3.59 -7.21 -3.51
C LEU A 8 -2.28 -7.14 -4.31
N VAL A 9 -1.18 -7.56 -3.69
CA VAL A 9 0.13 -7.76 -4.30
C VAL A 9 0.45 -9.27 -4.22
N PRO A 10 0.07 -10.05 -5.24
CA PRO A 10 0.23 -11.49 -5.20
C PRO A 10 1.68 -11.91 -5.41
N TYR A 11 2.09 -13.00 -4.75
CA TYR A 11 3.36 -13.67 -4.98
C TYR A 11 3.20 -14.78 -6.02
N MET A 12 4.09 -14.81 -7.03
CA MET A 12 4.10 -15.84 -8.06
C MET A 12 5.21 -16.85 -7.78
N ALA A 13 4.85 -18.01 -7.24
CA ALA A 13 5.81 -19.04 -6.84
C ALA A 13 6.72 -19.50 -8.00
N ALA A 14 6.18 -19.62 -9.22
CA ALA A 14 6.95 -20.02 -10.40
C ALA A 14 8.06 -19.03 -10.79
N ALA A 15 7.91 -17.74 -10.44
CA ALA A 15 8.87 -16.68 -10.77
C ALA A 15 9.70 -16.22 -9.56
N GLY A 16 9.33 -16.65 -8.34
CA GLY A 16 10.02 -16.24 -7.13
C GLY A 16 9.81 -14.78 -6.71
N GLU A 17 8.82 -14.08 -7.29
CA GLU A 17 8.64 -12.64 -7.10
C GLU A 17 7.18 -12.22 -6.88
N VAL A 18 7.01 -11.07 -6.24
CA VAL A 18 5.70 -10.42 -6.12
C VAL A 18 5.37 -9.66 -7.40
N LYS A 19 4.08 -9.60 -7.77
CA LYS A 19 3.61 -8.87 -8.95
C LYS A 19 2.89 -7.60 -8.55
N THR A 20 3.43 -6.46 -8.97
CA THR A 20 2.88 -5.12 -8.66
C THR A 20 1.85 -4.64 -9.69
N LYS A 21 1.79 -5.27 -10.86
CA LYS A 21 0.89 -4.91 -11.97
C LYS A 21 -0.60 -4.91 -11.61
N PRO A 22 -1.14 -5.88 -10.84
CA PRO A 22 -2.54 -5.81 -10.40
C PRO A 22 -2.87 -4.56 -9.57
N THR A 23 -1.94 -4.11 -8.72
CA THR A 23 -2.11 -2.86 -7.94
C THR A 23 -2.12 -1.64 -8.87
N GLN A 24 -1.21 -1.59 -9.86
CA GLN A 24 -1.17 -0.49 -10.84
C GLN A 24 -2.48 -0.40 -11.64
N HIS A 25 -3.01 -1.54 -12.09
CA HIS A 25 -4.29 -1.59 -12.80
C HIS A 25 -5.45 -1.13 -11.90
N SER A 26 -5.49 -1.59 -10.65
CA SER A 26 -6.52 -1.18 -9.70
C SER A 26 -6.50 0.33 -9.43
N VAL A 27 -5.30 0.94 -9.30
CA VAL A 27 -5.17 2.39 -9.16
C VAL A 27 -5.62 3.12 -10.43
N LYS A 28 -5.30 2.60 -11.63
CA LYS A 28 -5.77 3.17 -12.89
C LYS A 28 -7.31 3.19 -12.99
N GLU A 29 -7.97 2.12 -12.56
CA GLU A 29 -9.44 2.08 -12.50
C GLU A 29 -10.00 3.05 -11.45
N LEU A 30 -9.34 3.21 -10.31
CA LEU A 30 -9.72 4.21 -9.32
C LEU A 30 -9.60 5.65 -9.87
N LEU A 31 -8.55 5.91 -10.65
CA LEU A 31 -8.34 7.19 -11.32
C LEU A 31 -9.37 7.45 -12.44
N SER A 32 -9.84 6.40 -13.13
CA SER A 32 -10.81 6.54 -14.23
C SER A 32 -12.16 7.09 -13.75
N ILE A 33 -12.50 6.86 -12.47
CA ILE A 33 -13.68 7.42 -11.81
C ILE A 33 -13.40 8.73 -11.06
N GLY A 34 -12.20 9.31 -11.22
CA GLY A 34 -11.83 10.61 -10.67
C GLY A 34 -11.25 10.59 -9.25
N ILE A 35 -10.83 9.44 -8.73
CA ILE A 35 -10.27 9.32 -7.37
C ILE A 35 -8.76 9.07 -7.44
N GLN A 36 -7.97 10.05 -6.98
CA GLN A 36 -6.53 9.87 -6.74
C GLN A 36 -6.31 9.34 -5.32
N PRO A 37 -5.70 8.16 -5.14
CA PRO A 37 -5.36 7.67 -3.80
C PRO A 37 -4.22 8.52 -3.20
N ASP A 38 -4.34 8.85 -1.91
CA ASP A 38 -3.26 9.43 -1.12
C ASP A 38 -2.37 8.34 -0.49
N ILE A 39 -2.92 7.15 -0.27
CA ILE A 39 -2.30 6.01 0.43
C ILE A 39 -2.67 4.70 -0.26
N LEU A 40 -1.70 3.79 -0.40
CA LEU A 40 -1.91 2.42 -0.88
C LEU A 40 -1.59 1.41 0.23
N ILE A 41 -2.56 0.57 0.58
CA ILE A 41 -2.36 -0.58 1.47
C ILE A 41 -2.16 -1.83 0.62
N CYS A 42 -0.93 -2.29 0.50
CA CYS A 42 -0.54 -3.43 -0.30
C CYS A 42 -0.63 -4.73 0.53
N ARG A 43 -1.74 -5.45 0.43
CA ARG A 43 -1.92 -6.77 1.04
C ARG A 43 -1.12 -7.83 0.30
N SER A 44 -0.43 -8.70 1.04
CA SER A 44 0.33 -9.82 0.48
C SER A 44 0.53 -10.92 1.52
N ASP A 45 0.89 -12.13 1.10
CA ASP A 45 1.22 -13.23 2.00
C ASP A 45 2.57 -13.01 2.71
N ARG A 46 3.39 -12.09 2.20
CA ARG A 46 4.73 -11.74 2.68
C ARG A 46 4.95 -10.23 2.66
N ALA A 47 6.08 -9.78 3.21
CA ALA A 47 6.44 -8.38 3.12
C ALA A 47 6.71 -8.00 1.65
N VAL A 48 6.12 -6.90 1.18
CA VAL A 48 6.40 -6.37 -0.15
C VAL A 48 7.82 -5.76 -0.13
N PRO A 49 8.75 -6.22 -0.99
CA PRO A 49 10.12 -5.71 -1.01
C PRO A 49 10.17 -4.20 -1.28
N ALA A 50 11.17 -3.51 -0.72
CA ALA A 50 11.32 -2.06 -0.88
C ALA A 50 11.37 -1.61 -2.34
N ASN A 51 12.09 -2.35 -3.20
CA ASN A 51 12.15 -2.06 -4.63
C ASN A 51 10.76 -2.11 -5.30
N GLU A 52 9.93 -3.08 -4.94
CA GLU A 52 8.58 -3.22 -5.48
C GLU A 52 7.64 -2.13 -4.93
N ARG A 53 7.82 -1.71 -3.68
CA ARG A 53 7.12 -0.54 -3.12
C ARG A 53 7.49 0.75 -3.85
N ALA A 54 8.78 0.98 -4.13
CA ALA A 54 9.26 2.13 -4.89
C ALA A 54 8.69 2.15 -6.32
N LYS A 55 8.61 0.99 -6.99
CA LYS A 55 7.94 0.87 -8.29
C LYS A 55 6.46 1.22 -8.20
N ILE A 56 5.73 0.67 -7.22
CA ILE A 56 4.31 1.01 -7.00
C ILE A 56 4.15 2.52 -6.82
N ALA A 57 4.98 3.13 -5.97
CA ALA A 57 4.96 4.57 -5.71
C ALA A 57 5.13 5.38 -7.00
N LEU A 58 6.15 5.05 -7.80
CA LEU A 58 6.44 5.68 -9.08
C LEU A 58 5.28 5.56 -10.07
N PHE A 59 4.75 4.35 -10.28
CA PHE A 59 3.70 4.11 -11.28
C PHE A 59 2.33 4.61 -10.86
N CYS A 60 2.04 4.67 -9.56
CA CYS A 60 0.76 5.13 -9.02
C CYS A 60 0.77 6.63 -8.63
N ASN A 61 1.92 7.31 -8.82
CA ASN A 61 2.13 8.70 -8.46
C ASN A 61 1.76 9.02 -7.00
N VAL A 62 2.23 8.18 -6.07
CA VAL A 62 2.07 8.38 -4.62
C VAL A 62 3.44 8.40 -3.94
N PRO A 63 3.64 9.13 -2.83
CA PRO A 63 4.89 9.09 -2.08
C PRO A 63 5.22 7.66 -1.63
N GLU A 64 6.48 7.26 -1.66
CA GLU A 64 6.90 5.90 -1.28
C GLU A 64 6.50 5.54 0.16
N LYS A 65 6.58 6.51 1.08
CA LYS A 65 6.12 6.36 2.47
C LYS A 65 4.61 6.12 2.60
N ALA A 66 3.82 6.43 1.57
CA ALA A 66 2.39 6.18 1.52
C ALA A 66 2.03 4.83 0.87
N VAL A 67 3.02 4.05 0.45
CA VAL A 67 2.86 2.65 0.00
C VAL A 67 3.16 1.72 1.17
N ILE A 68 2.11 1.23 1.82
CA ILE A 68 2.20 0.46 3.07
C ILE A 68 2.16 -1.04 2.75
N SER A 69 3.19 -1.77 3.15
CA SER A 69 3.22 -3.24 3.03
C SER A 69 2.44 -3.86 4.18
N LEU A 70 1.34 -4.55 3.90
CA LEU A 70 0.55 -5.25 4.91
C LEU A 70 0.55 -6.76 4.64
N LYS A 71 1.52 -7.46 5.22
CA LYS A 71 1.60 -8.91 5.13
C LYS A 71 0.51 -9.60 5.96
N ASP A 72 0.20 -10.83 5.62
CA ASP A 72 -0.65 -11.69 6.46
C ASP A 72 -0.05 -11.89 7.85
N VAL A 73 -0.93 -11.96 8.85
CA VAL A 73 -0.60 -12.15 10.26
C VAL A 73 -1.52 -13.21 10.87
N ASP A 74 -1.00 -13.89 11.88
CA ASP A 74 -1.66 -14.92 12.68
C ASP A 74 -2.70 -14.36 13.68
N SER A 75 -2.72 -13.05 13.90
CA SER A 75 -3.71 -12.40 14.76
C SER A 75 -4.03 -10.98 14.27
N ILE A 76 -5.32 -10.65 14.23
CA ILE A 76 -5.81 -9.32 13.82
C ILE A 76 -5.25 -8.19 14.70
N TYR A 77 -4.91 -8.48 15.96
CA TYR A 77 -4.35 -7.50 16.90
C TYR A 77 -2.93 -7.05 16.54
N LYS A 78 -2.24 -7.75 15.64
CA LYS A 78 -0.92 -7.36 15.13
C LYS A 78 -1.01 -6.31 14.01
N ILE A 79 -2.17 -6.17 13.36
CA ILE A 79 -2.36 -5.25 12.23
C ILE A 79 -2.08 -3.80 12.63
N PRO A 80 -2.64 -3.24 13.74
CA PRO A 80 -2.34 -1.86 14.13
C PRO A 80 -0.85 -1.61 14.36
N GLY A 81 -0.14 -2.56 14.97
CA GLY A 81 1.32 -2.45 15.17
C GLY A 81 2.10 -2.41 13.86
N LEU A 82 1.73 -3.21 12.86
CA LEU A 82 2.36 -3.18 11.53
C LEU A 82 2.11 -1.87 10.79
N LEU A 83 0.90 -1.31 10.89
CA LEU A 83 0.58 -0.02 10.29
C LEU A 83 1.35 1.11 10.98
N LYS A 84 1.40 1.11 12.32
CA LYS A 84 2.18 2.08 13.11
C LYS A 84 3.67 2.00 12.80
N SER A 85 4.23 0.80 12.67
CA SER A 85 5.66 0.60 12.37
C SER A 85 6.09 1.19 11.01
N GLN A 86 5.14 1.46 10.11
CA GLN A 86 5.37 2.08 8.81
C GLN A 86 4.97 3.57 8.78
N GLY A 87 4.57 4.15 9.92
CA GLY A 87 4.24 5.57 10.06
C GLY A 87 2.94 5.98 9.36
N LEU A 88 2.00 5.04 9.14
CA LEU A 88 0.74 5.33 8.45
C LEU A 88 -0.11 6.35 9.21
N ASP A 89 -0.25 6.16 10.52
CA ASP A 89 -1.02 7.04 11.39
C ASP A 89 -0.37 8.44 11.47
N ASP A 90 0.95 8.53 11.62
CA ASP A 90 1.66 9.80 11.61
C ASP A 90 1.48 10.54 10.27
N TYR A 91 1.47 9.80 9.15
CA TYR A 91 1.19 10.35 7.82
C TYR A 91 -0.24 10.91 7.72
N ILE A 92 -1.24 10.19 8.23
CA ILE A 92 -2.65 10.60 8.25
C ILE A 92 -2.83 11.83 9.14
N CYS A 93 -2.33 11.81 10.38
CA CYS A 93 -2.43 12.93 11.31
C CYS A 93 -1.82 14.20 10.72
N LYS A 94 -0.62 14.08 10.12
CA LYS A 94 0.03 15.21 9.43
C LYS A 94 -0.79 15.75 8.26
N ARG A 95 -1.43 14.87 7.48
CA ARG A 95 -2.26 15.26 6.32
C ARG A 95 -3.51 16.04 6.71
N PHE A 96 -4.04 15.78 7.90
CA PHE A 96 -5.25 16.42 8.45
C PHE A 96 -4.96 17.50 9.51
N SER A 97 -3.69 17.77 9.81
CA SER A 97 -3.29 18.67 10.91
C SER A 97 -3.89 18.27 12.26
N LEU A 98 -3.95 16.96 12.54
CA LEU A 98 -4.39 16.40 13.82
C LEU A 98 -3.20 16.25 14.77
N THR A 99 -3.40 16.58 16.04
CA THR A 99 -2.44 16.45 17.15
C THR A 99 -2.55 15.11 17.85
#